data_AF-A0A6S7D186-F1
#
_entry.id   AF-A0A6S7D186-F1
#
_cell.length_a   1.000
_cell.length_b   1.000
_cell.length_c   1.000
_cell.angle_alpha   90.00
_cell.angle_beta   90.00
_cell.angle_gamma   90.00
#
_symmetry.space_group_name_H-M   'P 1'
#
loop_
_entity.id
_entity.type
_entity.pdbx_description
1 polymer ?
#
loop_
_entity_poly.entity_id
_entity_poly.type
_entity_poly.pdbx_seq_one_letter_code
_entity_poly.pdbx_strand_id
1 'polypeptide(L)'
;MDRSPLAPPAPVGHNRPSIFIYTEEQRGNQLVESPVIGMLSDVSGSDKLVVVQDPFSGIKFIYRVDHESSNLDAAAITEQDESAFNGRNSVQINAISYKLGTADSAMKLLRGKSQWIQDKGAVLSVLLQNAAARKTRFAPPRIERDRVRKVPPGVPVEYLAAAPTP
;
A
#
# COMPACT_ATOMS: atom_id res chain seq x y z
N MET A 1 -36.58 6.25 3.81
CA MET A 1 -35.34 7.00 3.48
C MET A 1 -34.18 6.03 3.63
N ASP A 2 -33.90 5.26 2.58
CA ASP A 2 -32.79 4.30 2.57
C ASP A 2 -31.53 4.99 2.05
N ARG A 3 -30.58 5.26 2.95
CA ARG A 3 -29.21 5.65 2.57
C ARG A 3 -28.32 4.43 2.81
N SER A 4 -28.32 3.51 1.85
CA SER A 4 -27.25 2.52 1.74
C SER A 4 -25.91 3.26 1.59
N PRO A 5 -24.84 2.86 2.30
CA PRO A 5 -23.53 3.42 2.07
C PRO A 5 -23.12 3.10 0.62
N LEU A 6 -22.77 4.12 -0.16
CA LEU A 6 -22.19 3.94 -1.49
C LEU A 6 -20.94 3.04 -1.35
N ALA A 7 -21.07 1.78 -1.77
CA ALA A 7 -19.89 0.99 -2.10
C ALA A 7 -19.12 1.76 -3.20
N PRO A 8 -17.79 1.85 -3.13
CA PRO A 8 -17.04 2.46 -4.21
C PRO A 8 -17.33 1.72 -5.53
N PRO A 9 -17.44 2.42 -6.67
CA PRO A 9 -17.70 1.80 -7.96
C PRO A 9 -16.59 0.79 -8.30
N ALA A 10 -16.96 -0.26 -9.02
CA ALA A 10 -16.02 -1.28 -9.46
C ALA A 10 -14.90 -0.65 -10.32
N PRO A 11 -13.64 -1.10 -10.19
CA PRO A 11 -12.52 -0.55 -10.94
C PRO A 11 -12.78 -0.70 -12.45
N VAL A 12 -12.68 0.42 -13.16
CA VAL A 12 -12.89 0.48 -14.61
C VAL A 12 -11.60 -0.01 -15.27
N GLY A 13 -11.63 -1.17 -15.92
CA GLY A 13 -10.70 -1.54 -17.00
C GLY A 13 -9.20 -1.65 -16.69
N HIS A 14 -8.78 -1.80 -15.44
CA HIS A 14 -7.38 -2.11 -15.12
C HIS A 14 -7.21 -3.63 -15.00
N ASN A 15 -6.35 -4.25 -15.82
CA ASN A 15 -6.00 -5.68 -15.71
C ASN A 15 -5.16 -5.99 -14.45
N ARG A 16 -5.14 -5.07 -13.47
CA ARG A 16 -4.28 -5.09 -12.29
C ARG A 16 -5.11 -4.81 -11.04
N PRO A 17 -4.91 -5.58 -9.95
CA PRO A 17 -5.55 -5.29 -8.67
C PRO A 17 -5.17 -3.90 -8.13
N SER A 18 -6.16 -3.15 -7.65
CA SER A 18 -5.99 -1.84 -7.02
C SER A 18 -6.73 -1.78 -5.68
N ILE A 19 -6.33 -0.84 -4.82
CA ILE A 19 -7.03 -0.45 -3.60
C ILE A 19 -7.12 1.06 -3.49
N PHE A 20 -8.05 1.57 -2.69
CA PHE A 20 -8.13 2.98 -2.35
C PHE A 20 -7.39 3.25 -1.05
N ILE A 21 -6.42 4.16 -1.11
CA ILE A 21 -5.65 4.61 0.04
C ILE A 21 -6.07 6.03 0.38
N TYR A 22 -6.57 6.22 1.60
CA TYR A 22 -6.84 7.54 2.16
C TYR A 22 -5.52 8.18 2.58
N THR A 23 -5.24 9.36 2.04
CA THR A 23 -4.01 10.11 2.29
C THR A 23 -4.34 11.48 2.89
N GLU A 24 -3.55 11.91 3.88
CA GLU A 24 -3.63 13.23 4.51
C GLU A 24 -2.53 14.15 3.93
N GLU A 25 -2.62 14.38 2.62
CA GLU A 25 -1.63 15.13 1.84
C GLU A 25 -1.86 16.64 1.85
N GLN A 26 -0.83 17.40 1.44
CA GLN A 26 -0.96 18.86 1.31
C GLN A 26 -2.01 19.29 0.28
N ARG A 27 -2.33 18.42 -0.69
CA ARG A 27 -3.36 18.64 -1.71
C ARG A 27 -4.78 18.46 -1.18
N GLY A 28 -4.93 18.06 0.09
CA GLY A 28 -6.21 17.77 0.72
C GLY A 28 -6.38 16.28 1.00
N ASN A 29 -7.33 15.99 1.89
CA ASN A 29 -7.66 14.63 2.30
C ASN A 29 -8.49 13.94 1.22
N GLN A 30 -7.98 12.87 0.63
CA GLN A 30 -8.63 12.18 -0.47
C GLN A 30 -8.37 10.67 -0.44
N LEU A 31 -9.21 9.91 -1.13
CA LEU A 31 -8.98 8.50 -1.45
C LEU A 31 -8.33 8.40 -2.82
N VAL A 32 -7.20 7.71 -2.90
CA VAL A 32 -6.44 7.54 -4.14
C VAL A 32 -6.45 6.07 -4.51
N GLU A 33 -6.96 5.76 -5.70
CA GLU A 33 -6.82 4.43 -6.28
C GLU A 33 -5.34 4.15 -6.58
N SER A 34 -4.81 3.11 -5.94
CA SER A 34 -3.39 2.79 -5.91
C SER A 34 -3.16 1.34 -6.38
N PRO A 35 -2.27 1.09 -7.35
CA PRO A 35 -1.99 -0.26 -7.84
C PRO A 35 -1.34 -1.14 -6.78
N VAL A 36 -1.87 -2.34 -6.59
CA VAL A 36 -1.23 -3.36 -5.75
C VAL A 36 -0.23 -4.14 -6.61
N ILE A 37 1.03 -4.10 -6.22
CA ILE A 37 2.14 -4.71 -6.97
C ILE A 37 2.33 -6.17 -6.55
N GLY A 38 2.26 -6.43 -5.24
CA GLY A 38 2.53 -7.76 -4.70
C GLY A 38 2.69 -7.74 -3.19
N MET A 39 3.30 -8.78 -2.63
CA MET A 39 3.57 -8.87 -1.20
C MET A 39 4.97 -9.39 -0.91
N LEU A 40 5.47 -9.11 0.29
CA LEU A 40 6.64 -9.77 0.86
C LEU A 40 6.17 -10.70 1.97
N SER A 41 6.75 -11.89 2.02
CA SER A 41 6.62 -12.80 3.16
C SER A 41 8.00 -13.23 3.59
N ASP A 42 8.29 -13.15 4.88
CA ASP A 42 9.51 -13.76 5.40
C ASP A 42 9.43 -15.29 5.31
N VAL A 43 10.57 -15.96 5.46
CA VAL A 43 10.66 -17.43 5.33
C VAL A 43 9.82 -18.16 6.37
N SER A 44 9.63 -17.58 7.56
CA SER A 44 8.78 -18.18 8.60
C SER A 44 7.28 -17.98 8.33
N GLY A 45 6.92 -17.05 7.44
CA GLY A 45 5.54 -16.64 7.19
C GLY A 45 4.92 -15.80 8.30
N SER A 46 5.72 -15.38 9.29
CA SER A 46 5.30 -14.56 10.42
C SER A 46 5.14 -13.10 10.04
N ASP A 47 5.98 -12.59 9.13
CA ASP A 47 5.88 -11.22 8.63
C ASP A 47 5.38 -11.22 7.19
N LYS A 48 4.28 -10.49 6.96
CA LYS A 48 3.62 -10.36 5.67
C LYS A 48 3.33 -8.89 5.43
N LEU A 49 3.86 -8.39 4.33
CA LEU A 49 3.81 -6.99 3.96
C LEU A 49 3.21 -6.84 2.58
N VAL A 50 2.45 -5.79 2.34
CA VAL A 50 1.89 -5.49 1.01
C VAL A 50 2.72 -4.44 0.30
N VAL A 51 2.85 -4.55 -1.02
CA VAL A 51 3.52 -3.55 -1.86
C VAL A 51 2.48 -2.85 -2.71
N VAL A 52 2.39 -1.55 -2.54
CA VAL A 52 1.45 -0.69 -3.25
C VAL A 52 2.22 0.48 -3.84
N GLN A 53 1.90 0.83 -5.09
CA GLN A 53 2.50 1.97 -5.76
C GLN A 53 1.66 3.23 -5.53
N ASP A 54 2.32 4.33 -5.16
CA ASP A 54 1.71 5.65 -5.22
C ASP A 54 1.60 6.08 -6.69
N PRO A 55 0.39 6.34 -7.22
CA PRO A 55 0.21 6.67 -8.63
C PRO A 55 0.81 8.02 -9.04
N PHE A 56 1.03 8.95 -8.11
CA PHE A 56 1.57 10.28 -8.45
C PHE A 56 3.09 10.30 -8.55
N SER A 57 3.77 9.68 -7.59
CA SER A 57 5.23 9.63 -7.57
C SER A 57 5.82 8.39 -8.24
N GLY A 58 5.02 7.34 -8.42
CA GLY A 58 5.48 6.02 -8.87
C GLY A 58 6.22 5.23 -7.78
N ILE A 59 6.38 5.77 -6.57
CA ILE A 59 7.09 5.12 -5.46
C ILE A 59 6.33 3.86 -5.02
N LYS A 60 7.05 2.74 -4.86
CA LYS A 60 6.50 1.47 -4.38
C LYS A 60 6.78 1.34 -2.89
N PHE A 61 5.75 1.61 -2.09
CA PHE A 61 5.82 1.47 -0.65
C PHE A 61 5.55 0.02 -0.24
N ILE A 62 6.33 -0.47 0.72
CA ILE A 62 6.06 -1.70 1.45
C ILE A 62 5.33 -1.32 2.73
N TYR A 63 4.13 -1.87 2.96
CA TYR A 63 3.28 -1.58 4.11
C TYR A 63 3.12 -2.79 5.02
N ARG A 64 3.15 -2.52 6.34
CA ARG A 64 2.55 -3.38 7.35
C ARG A 64 1.04 -3.14 7.36
N VAL A 65 0.27 -4.21 7.50
CA VAL A 65 -1.18 -4.17 7.43
C VAL A 65 -1.76 -4.27 8.84
N ASP A 66 -2.40 -3.20 9.31
CA ASP A 66 -3.22 -3.23 10.52
C ASP A 66 -4.69 -3.41 10.15
N HIS A 67 -5.17 -4.64 10.29
CA HIS A 67 -6.55 -5.01 9.98
C HIS A 67 -7.57 -4.36 10.91
N GLU A 68 -7.22 -4.13 12.18
CA GLU A 68 -8.16 -3.62 13.18
C GLU A 68 -8.50 -2.17 12.90
N SER A 69 -7.49 -1.36 12.58
CA SER A 69 -7.67 0.08 12.32
C SER A 69 -7.80 0.43 10.85
N SER A 70 -7.61 -0.53 9.92
CA SER A 70 -7.53 -0.28 8.47
C SER A 70 -6.31 0.54 8.05
N ASN A 71 -5.28 0.63 8.89
CA ASN A 71 -4.08 1.39 8.58
C ASN A 71 -3.07 0.56 7.79
N LEU A 72 -2.38 1.26 6.89
CA LEU A 72 -1.19 0.81 6.19
C LEU A 72 -0.01 1.62 6.70
N ASP A 73 0.87 0.94 7.44
CA ASP A 73 2.05 1.55 8.04
C ASP A 73 3.24 1.32 7.11
N ALA A 74 3.73 2.39 6.47
CA ALA A 74 4.87 2.28 5.58
C ALA A 74 6.09 1.75 6.35
N ALA A 75 6.65 0.66 5.86
CA ALA A 75 7.81 0.00 6.43
C ALA A 75 9.07 0.28 5.60
N ALA A 76 8.97 0.38 4.28
CA ALA A 76 10.12 0.63 3.40
C ALA A 76 9.66 1.07 2.00
N ILE A 77 10.63 1.40 1.14
CA ILE A 77 10.44 1.57 -0.31
C ILE A 77 11.24 0.48 -1.03
N THR A 78 10.68 -0.03 -2.13
CA THR A 78 11.34 -1.02 -2.99
C THR A 78 11.52 -0.50 -4.41
N GLU A 79 12.68 -0.78 -4.98
CA GLU A 79 12.95 -0.54 -6.41
C GLU A 79 12.63 -1.75 -7.27
N GLN A 80 12.29 -2.90 -6.67
CA GLN A 80 12.01 -4.15 -7.40
C GLN A 80 10.93 -3.95 -8.46
N ASP A 81 11.23 -4.37 -9.69
CA ASP A 81 10.24 -4.35 -10.77
C ASP A 81 9.05 -5.24 -10.43
N GLU A 82 7.88 -4.88 -10.91
CA GLU A 82 6.66 -5.65 -10.66
C GLU A 82 6.75 -7.09 -11.18
N SER A 83 7.41 -7.32 -12.31
CA SER A 83 7.60 -8.67 -12.85
C SER A 83 8.37 -9.59 -11.89
N ALA A 84 9.08 -9.02 -10.90
CA ALA A 84 9.73 -9.78 -9.86
C ALA A 84 8.74 -10.37 -8.83
N PHE A 85 7.52 -9.81 -8.70
CA PHE A 85 6.48 -10.26 -7.78
C PHE A 85 5.67 -11.43 -8.35
N ASN A 86 6.36 -12.55 -8.59
CA ASN A 86 5.83 -13.72 -9.28
C ASN A 86 5.76 -15.00 -8.41
N GLY A 87 6.10 -14.90 -7.12
CA GLY A 87 6.11 -16.03 -6.19
C GLY A 87 7.35 -16.93 -6.26
N ARG A 88 8.33 -16.62 -7.12
CA ARG A 88 9.57 -17.40 -7.28
C ARG A 88 10.81 -16.65 -6.80
N ASN A 89 10.78 -15.32 -6.94
CA ASN A 89 11.91 -14.48 -6.55
C ASN A 89 11.91 -14.18 -5.04
N SER A 90 13.08 -13.81 -4.53
CA SER A 90 13.28 -13.37 -3.16
C SER A 90 14.26 -12.21 -3.10
N VAL A 91 14.16 -11.40 -2.06
CA VAL A 91 15.06 -10.27 -1.79
C VAL A 91 15.54 -10.30 -0.35
N GLN A 92 16.72 -9.75 -0.10
CA GLN A 92 17.21 -9.55 1.26
C GLN A 92 16.99 -8.11 1.72
N ILE A 93 16.33 -7.95 2.86
CA ILE A 93 16.15 -6.67 3.55
C ILE A 93 16.55 -6.87 5.01
N ASN A 94 17.47 -6.04 5.51
CA ASN A 94 17.99 -6.15 6.87
C ASN A 94 18.50 -7.58 7.22
N ALA A 95 19.22 -8.23 6.29
CA ALA A 95 19.72 -9.61 6.40
C ALA A 95 18.64 -10.72 6.55
N ILE A 96 17.36 -10.38 6.36
CA ILE A 96 16.25 -11.33 6.31
C ILE A 96 15.85 -11.54 4.85
N SER A 97 15.62 -12.79 4.46
CA SER A 97 15.13 -13.14 3.12
C SER A 97 13.61 -13.06 3.07
N TYR A 98 13.07 -12.34 2.09
CA TYR A 98 11.65 -12.20 1.83
C TYR A 98 11.31 -12.75 0.45
N LYS A 99 10.33 -13.64 0.40
CA LYS A 99 9.74 -14.13 -0.84
C LYS A 99 8.83 -13.06 -1.43
N LEU A 100 8.96 -12.80 -2.73
CA LEU A 100 8.12 -11.85 -3.48
C LEU A 100 6.87 -12.55 -4.00
N GLY A 101 5.73 -12.32 -3.36
CA GLY A 101 4.42 -12.86 -3.74
C GLY A 101 3.66 -11.96 -4.72
N THR A 102 2.69 -12.54 -5.42
CA THR A 102 1.89 -11.88 -6.47
C THR A 102 0.91 -10.84 -5.91
N ALA A 103 0.40 -9.97 -6.78
CA ALA A 103 -0.70 -9.04 -6.47
C ALA A 103 -1.94 -9.78 -5.91
N ASP A 104 -2.29 -10.95 -6.45
CA ASP A 104 -3.40 -11.76 -5.91
C ASP A 104 -3.13 -12.24 -4.47
N SER A 105 -1.87 -12.58 -4.16
CA SER A 105 -1.48 -12.98 -2.81
C SER A 105 -1.59 -11.80 -1.84
N ALA A 106 -1.22 -10.60 -2.29
CA ALA A 106 -1.44 -9.36 -1.56
C ALA A 106 -2.94 -9.07 -1.33
N MET A 107 -3.78 -9.23 -2.35
CA MET A 107 -5.23 -9.03 -2.20
C MET A 107 -5.85 -9.99 -1.18
N LYS A 108 -5.35 -11.24 -1.10
CA LYS A 108 -5.71 -12.19 -0.04
C LYS A 108 -5.27 -11.71 1.34
N LEU A 109 -4.05 -11.17 1.46
CA LEU A 109 -3.57 -10.57 2.70
C LEU A 109 -4.47 -9.41 3.13
N LEU A 110 -4.94 -8.57 2.20
CA LEU A 110 -5.86 -7.46 2.46
C LEU A 110 -7.31 -7.91 2.74
N ARG A 111 -7.60 -9.21 2.72
CA ARG A 111 -8.92 -9.80 3.03
C ARG A 111 -10.07 -9.21 2.20
N GLY A 112 -9.80 -8.84 0.95
CA GLY A 112 -10.77 -8.23 0.05
C GLY A 112 -11.21 -6.81 0.45
N LYS A 113 -10.60 -6.21 1.47
CA LYS A 113 -10.87 -4.83 1.86
C LYS A 113 -10.25 -3.89 0.82
N SER A 114 -11.08 -3.03 0.25
CA SER A 114 -10.69 -2.10 -0.81
C SER A 114 -10.24 -0.73 -0.30
N GLN A 115 -10.63 -0.32 0.91
CA GLN A 115 -10.30 1.00 1.47
C GLN A 115 -9.37 0.88 2.68
N TRP A 116 -8.27 1.64 2.63
CA TRP A 116 -7.21 1.65 3.62
C TRP A 116 -6.79 3.08 3.95
N ILE A 117 -6.14 3.28 5.08
CA ILE A 117 -5.67 4.57 5.57
C ILE A 117 -4.15 4.54 5.58
N GLN A 118 -3.50 5.50 4.93
CA GLN A 118 -2.05 5.62 4.96
C GLN A 118 -1.60 6.32 6.24
N ASP A 119 -0.72 5.67 7.02
CA ASP A 119 -0.13 6.33 8.18
C ASP A 119 0.94 7.35 7.74
N LYS A 120 0.57 8.63 7.78
CA LYS A 120 1.43 9.76 7.36
C LYS A 120 2.83 9.78 7.99
N GLY A 121 2.91 9.49 9.28
CA GLY A 121 4.15 9.48 10.05
C GLY A 121 5.05 8.33 9.63
N ALA A 122 4.49 7.15 9.38
CA ALA A 122 5.22 6.01 8.85
C ALA A 122 5.78 6.33 7.44
N VAL A 123 4.96 6.92 6.56
CA VAL A 123 5.40 7.33 5.21
C VAL A 123 6.55 8.33 5.29
N LEU A 124 6.40 9.40 6.08
CA LEU A 124 7.44 10.40 6.25
C LEU A 124 8.73 9.78 6.82
N SER A 125 8.60 8.88 7.80
CA SER A 125 9.75 8.18 8.38
C SER A 125 10.50 7.36 7.34
N VAL A 126 9.77 6.60 6.50
CA VAL A 126 10.35 5.80 5.42
C VAL A 126 11.02 6.68 4.37
N LEU A 127 10.39 7.78 3.95
CA LEU A 127 10.98 8.72 2.99
C LEU A 127 12.28 9.34 3.52
N LEU A 128 12.29 9.78 4.79
CA LEU A 128 13.49 10.32 5.44
C LEU A 128 14.61 9.27 5.55
N GLN A 129 14.27 8.04 5.95
CA GLN A 129 15.25 6.96 6.02
C GLN A 129 15.80 6.59 4.66
N ASN A 130 14.96 6.54 3.62
CA ASN A 130 15.39 6.23 2.26
C ASN A 130 16.28 7.35 1.68
N ALA A 131 15.98 8.62 1.98
CA ALA A 131 16.85 9.74 1.61
C ALA A 131 18.23 9.66 2.30
N ALA A 132 18.27 9.19 3.55
CA ALA A 132 19.51 9.03 4.32
C ALA A 132 20.29 7.74 3.93
N ALA A 133 19.59 6.67 3.59
CA ALA A 133 20.16 5.35 3.32
C ALA A 133 20.05 5.01 1.83
N ARG A 134 21.19 4.88 1.14
CA ARG A 134 21.26 4.50 -0.29
C ARG A 134 20.81 3.05 -0.59
N LYS A 135 20.08 2.39 0.32
CA LYS A 135 19.60 1.00 0.23
C LYS A 135 18.28 0.84 0.97
N THR A 136 17.40 -0.01 0.47
CA THR A 136 16.14 -0.40 1.13
C THR A 136 16.40 -0.96 2.53
N ARG A 137 15.72 -0.40 3.53
CA ARG A 137 15.72 -0.86 4.92
C ARG A 137 14.34 -0.66 5.53
N PHE A 138 13.98 -1.52 6.47
CA PHE A 138 12.73 -1.33 7.22
C PHE A 138 12.86 -0.26 8.29
N ALA A 139 11.91 0.67 8.27
CA ALA A 139 11.63 1.57 9.36
C ALA A 139 11.07 0.82 10.57
N PRO A 140 11.30 1.35 11.78
CA PRO A 140 10.79 0.78 13.02
C PRO A 140 9.27 0.52 12.95
N PRO A 141 8.76 -0.54 13.61
CA PRO A 141 7.37 -0.96 13.46
C PRO A 141 6.32 0.02 13.95
N ARG A 142 6.68 1.01 14.79
CA ARG A 142 5.67 1.86 15.43
C ARG A 142 6.19 3.24 15.80
N ILE A 143 5.42 4.25 15.39
CA ILE A 143 5.46 5.60 15.95
C ILE A 143 4.14 5.75 16.72
N GLU A 144 4.21 5.91 18.05
CA GLU A 144 3.03 6.16 18.88
C GLU A 144 2.56 7.60 18.70
N ARG A 145 1.35 7.76 18.18
CA ARG A 145 0.68 9.05 17.92
C ARG A 145 -0.79 8.82 17.63
N ASP A 146 -1.58 9.89 17.65
CA ASP A 146 -2.95 9.85 17.16
C ASP A 146 -2.98 9.58 15.66
N ARG A 147 -3.89 8.69 15.25
CA ARG A 147 -4.05 8.23 13.87
C ARG A 147 -5.50 8.28 13.45
N VAL A 148 -5.69 8.49 12.16
CA VAL A 148 -7.00 8.34 11.55
C VAL A 148 -7.41 6.87 11.62
N ARG A 149 -8.57 6.60 12.23
CA ARG A 149 -9.13 5.25 12.38
C ARG A 149 -10.29 4.99 11.43
N LYS A 150 -10.78 6.05 10.77
CA LYS A 150 -11.92 5.99 9.86
C LYS A 150 -11.76 7.04 8.78
N VAL A 151 -11.98 6.65 7.53
CA VAL A 151 -12.07 7.58 6.41
C VAL A 151 -13.30 8.48 6.60
N PRO A 152 -13.15 9.82 6.60
CA PRO A 152 -14.28 10.72 6.70
C PRO A 152 -15.28 10.54 5.54
N PRO A 153 -16.59 10.72 5.76
CA PRO A 153 -17.58 10.64 4.70
C PRO A 153 -17.41 11.78 3.69
N GLY A 154 -17.62 11.50 2.41
CA GLY A 154 -17.61 12.50 1.34
C GLY A 154 -16.22 12.97 0.90
N VAL A 155 -15.15 12.27 1.29
CA VAL A 155 -13.81 12.57 0.77
C VAL A 155 -13.77 12.36 -0.74
N PRO A 156 -13.13 13.25 -1.51
CA PRO A 156 -12.93 13.04 -2.93
C PRO A 156 -12.22 11.72 -3.22
N VAL A 157 -12.58 11.09 -4.33
CA VAL A 157 -11.95 9.86 -4.83
C VAL A 157 -11.24 10.19 -6.12
N GLU A 158 -9.95 9.91 -6.16
CA GLU A 158 -9.11 10.02 -7.34
C GLU A 158 -8.83 8.62 -7.88
N TYR A 159 -9.22 8.39 -9.14
CA TYR A 159 -9.09 7.11 -9.80
C TYR A 159 -7.81 7.07 -10.64
N LEU A 160 -7.31 5.86 -10.89
CA LEU A 160 -6.25 5.69 -11.88
C LEU A 160 -6.75 6.13 -13.25
N ALA A 161 -5.98 6.97 -13.93
CA ALA A 161 -6.29 7.35 -15.29
C ALA A 161 -6.38 6.08 -16.14
N ALA A 162 -7.52 5.87 -16.81
CA ALA A 162 -7.67 4.74 -17.72
C ALA A 162 -6.53 4.77 -18.73
N ALA A 163 -5.81 3.65 -18.87
CA ALA A 163 -4.78 3.53 -19.89
C ALA A 163 -5.39 3.93 -21.24
N PRO A 164 -4.73 4.80 -22.03
CA PRO A 164 -5.22 5.13 -23.36
C PRO A 164 -5.34 3.82 -24.15
N THR A 165 -6.55 3.50 -24.60
CA THR A 165 -6.80 2.38 -25.50
C THR A 165 -5.91 2.55 -26.73
N PRO A 166 -5.13 1.53 -27.14
CA PRO A 166 -4.31 1.60 -28.34
C PRO A 166 -5.13 1.79 -29.61
#